data_AF-A0A061RYU7-F1
#
_entry.id   AF-A0A061RYU7-F1
#
_cell.length_a   1.000
_cell.length_b   1.000
_cell.length_c   1.000
_cell.angle_alpha   90.00
_cell.angle_beta   90.00
_cell.angle_gamma   90.00
#
_symmetry.space_group_name_H-M   'P 1'
#
loop_
_entity.id
_entity.type
_entity.pdbx_description
1 polymer ?
#
loop_
_entity_poly.entity_id
_entity_poly.type
_entity_poly.pdbx_seq_one_letter_code
_entity_poly.pdbx_strand_id
1 'polypeptide(L)'
;MYSTLPLTTGLSCTATRETVVGLRSARGRTGLCRNAVGIKTQTAQRSRAVQVASGCSNPLRRELLLSMFSFATLTTSKSVLAATSNSGAEKVLQEPNWPLQWPFRPDDFRRYDESPDSLFYSSPRFVTHIDDNAIKALTKFYEEVFPPSGSDNVAILDLCSSWISHYPEGYTAGRISGLGMNREELERNRMLTDYVVKDLNDDPSLPFDDNSFDVITNAVSVDYLTRPREVFKEMHRVLKPGGAAFMSFSNRCFPTKAISIWSATGDLDHIWIVGSYFHYTPGFTAPECRDITLPKGFFGGGGGDPMYVVYASKASEPVDM
;
A
#
# COMPACT_ATOMS: atom_id res chain seq x y z
N MET A 1 -53.50 -30.36 -5.50
CA MET A 1 -53.21 -31.69 -6.09
C MET A 1 -51.69 -31.87 -5.99
N TYR A 2 -51.14 -32.37 -4.88
CA TYR A 2 -50.96 -33.79 -4.52
C TYR A 2 -50.64 -34.72 -5.70
N SER A 3 -49.38 -35.16 -5.77
CA SER A 3 -48.97 -36.56 -5.99
C SER A 3 -47.42 -36.63 -5.95
N THR A 4 -46.74 -36.99 -4.86
CA THR A 4 -46.35 -38.35 -4.39
C THR A 4 -45.57 -39.22 -5.39
N LEU A 5 -44.23 -39.32 -5.17
CA LEU A 5 -43.32 -40.49 -4.99
C LEU A 5 -43.65 -41.86 -5.65
N PRO A 6 -42.65 -42.70 -6.04
CA PRO A 6 -41.67 -43.38 -5.14
C PRO A 6 -40.20 -43.42 -5.67
N LEU A 7 -39.11 -43.40 -4.88
CA LEU A 7 -38.53 -44.35 -3.91
C LEU A 7 -38.26 -45.76 -4.45
N THR A 8 -36.98 -46.13 -4.65
CA THR A 8 -36.34 -47.37 -4.16
C THR A 8 -34.82 -47.42 -4.44
N THR A 9 -34.06 -47.66 -3.37
CA THR A 9 -32.86 -48.55 -3.21
C THR A 9 -31.68 -48.41 -4.19
N GLY A 10 -30.41 -48.29 -3.79
CA GLY A 10 -29.72 -48.71 -2.56
C GLY A 10 -28.51 -49.55 -2.97
N LEU A 11 -27.29 -49.11 -2.65
CA LEU A 11 -26.13 -49.99 -2.54
C LEU A 11 -25.04 -49.34 -1.68
N SER A 12 -24.84 -49.97 -0.54
CA SER A 12 -23.76 -49.80 0.42
C SER A 12 -22.45 -50.35 -0.16
N CYS A 13 -21.33 -49.68 0.10
CA CYS A 13 -20.02 -50.31 0.08
C CYS A 13 -19.20 -49.82 1.28
N THR A 14 -19.11 -50.69 2.28
CA THR A 14 -18.22 -50.62 3.44
C THR A 14 -17.00 -51.50 3.22
N ALA A 15 -15.79 -50.95 3.43
CA ALA A 15 -14.53 -51.60 3.84
C ALA A 15 -13.37 -50.67 3.42
N THR A 16 -12.30 -50.42 4.16
CA THR A 16 -11.70 -51.12 5.30
C THR A 16 -10.79 -50.14 6.04
N ARG A 17 -10.75 -50.27 7.37
CA ARG A 17 -9.70 -49.72 8.24
C ARG A 17 -8.41 -50.51 7.99
N GLU A 18 -7.29 -49.83 7.81
CA GLU A 18 -5.98 -50.37 8.19
C GLU A 18 -5.37 -49.53 9.31
N THR A 19 -5.09 -50.23 10.39
CA THR A 19 -4.39 -49.76 11.58
C THR A 19 -2.99 -50.33 11.50
N VAL A 20 -1.96 -49.47 11.46
CA VAL A 20 -0.58 -49.92 11.68
C VAL A 20 -0.14 -49.46 13.06
N VAL A 21 0.04 -50.45 13.94
CA VAL A 21 0.62 -50.32 15.26
C VAL A 21 2.14 -50.37 15.15
N GLY A 22 2.79 -49.31 15.65
CA GLY A 22 3.91 -49.34 16.61
C GLY A 22 5.19 -50.13 16.31
N LEU A 23 6.31 -49.41 16.28
CA LEU A 23 7.56 -49.88 16.89
C LEU A 23 8.23 -48.74 17.66
N ARG A 24 8.41 -48.97 18.97
CA ARG A 24 9.21 -48.16 19.89
C ARG A 24 10.63 -48.72 19.98
N SER A 25 11.55 -47.80 20.32
CA SER A 25 12.70 -47.96 21.24
C SER A 25 14.10 -48.16 20.65
N ALA A 26 14.96 -47.16 20.86
CA ALA A 26 16.26 -47.25 21.56
C ALA A 26 16.86 -45.83 21.65
N ARG A 27 16.80 -45.14 22.81
CA ARG A 27 17.88 -45.00 23.82
C ARG A 27 19.32 -45.00 23.29
N GLY A 28 19.98 -43.85 23.45
CA GLY A 28 21.43 -43.69 23.49
C GLY A 28 21.82 -42.29 23.99
N ARG A 29 22.12 -42.16 25.30
CA ARG A 29 22.92 -41.07 25.89
C ARG A 29 24.40 -41.26 25.44
N THR A 30 25.29 -40.29 25.27
CA THR A 30 25.92 -39.37 26.25
C THR A 30 26.97 -38.50 25.53
N GLY A 31 27.29 -37.31 26.07
CA GLY A 31 28.54 -36.57 25.80
C GLY A 31 28.31 -35.06 25.68
N LEU A 32 28.05 -34.32 26.76
CA LEU A 32 29.06 -33.58 27.55
C LEU A 32 30.24 -33.02 26.74
N CYS A 33 30.23 -31.72 26.49
CA CYS A 33 31.40 -30.85 26.62
C CYS A 33 30.96 -29.46 27.09
N ARG A 34 31.42 -29.10 28.28
CA ARG A 34 31.37 -27.76 28.87
C ARG A 34 32.33 -26.85 28.11
N ASN A 35 31.97 -25.58 27.96
CA ASN A 35 32.90 -24.49 28.26
C ASN A 35 32.12 -23.27 28.72
N ALA A 36 32.49 -22.82 29.92
CA ALA A 36 32.05 -21.60 30.57
C ALA A 36 33.03 -20.46 30.25
N VAL A 37 32.72 -19.27 30.81
CA VAL A 37 33.48 -17.99 30.85
C VAL A 37 32.90 -16.97 29.84
N GLY A 38 32.43 -15.79 30.24
CA GLY A 38 32.44 -15.17 31.56
C GLY A 38 31.47 -13.99 31.62
N ILE A 39 30.94 -13.79 32.82
CA ILE A 39 30.12 -12.66 33.25
C ILE A 39 31.05 -11.46 33.46
N LYS A 40 30.70 -10.30 32.91
CA LYS A 40 31.07 -9.00 33.47
C LYS A 40 29.85 -8.08 33.48
N THR A 41 29.16 -8.09 34.61
CA THR A 41 28.36 -6.97 35.11
C THR A 41 29.28 -5.80 35.43
N GLN A 42 28.96 -4.59 34.95
CA GLN A 42 29.38 -3.35 35.59
C GLN A 42 28.19 -2.44 35.82
N THR A 43 28.17 -1.97 37.06
CA THR A 43 27.11 -1.26 37.77
C THR A 43 27.27 0.25 37.58
N ALA A 44 26.13 0.93 37.50
CA ALA A 44 25.82 2.29 37.94
C ALA A 44 26.91 3.38 37.94
N GLN A 45 26.55 4.55 37.39
CA GLN A 45 26.58 5.79 38.17
C GLN A 45 25.57 6.82 37.65
N ARG A 46 24.59 7.11 38.52
CA ARG A 46 23.76 8.32 38.47
C ARG A 46 24.57 9.46 39.06
N SER A 47 24.51 10.64 38.44
CA SER A 47 24.80 11.90 39.11
C SER A 47 23.65 12.87 38.86
N ARG A 48 22.94 13.20 39.96
CA ARG A 48 22.09 14.37 40.12
C ARG A 48 22.97 15.56 40.48
N ALA A 49 22.67 16.74 39.96
CA ALA A 49 22.71 18.05 40.64
C ALA A 49 22.39 19.14 39.61
N VAL A 50 21.78 20.29 39.88
CA VAL A 50 21.03 20.89 40.99
C VAL A 50 20.35 22.12 40.34
N GLN A 51 19.15 22.46 40.79
CA GLN A 51 18.41 23.70 40.44
C GLN A 51 19.20 24.96 40.78
N VAL A 52 19.02 26.03 40.00
CA VAL A 52 18.75 27.36 40.58
C VAL A 52 17.71 28.09 39.71
N ALA A 53 16.63 28.50 40.36
CA ALA A 53 15.60 29.39 39.86
C ALA A 53 15.88 30.83 40.33
N SER A 54 15.46 31.82 39.54
CA SER A 54 14.99 33.15 39.95
C SER A 54 14.93 34.02 38.68
N GLY A 55 13.95 34.87 38.41
CA GLY A 55 12.74 35.29 39.12
C GLY A 55 12.06 36.37 38.25
N CYS A 56 10.76 36.59 38.50
CA CYS A 56 9.98 37.84 38.41
C CYS A 56 10.29 38.88 37.29
N SER A 57 9.36 39.52 36.59
CA SER A 57 7.96 39.85 36.84
C SER A 57 7.44 40.68 35.64
N ASN A 58 6.17 40.48 35.27
CA ASN A 58 5.31 41.35 34.43
C ASN A 58 5.06 42.74 35.10
N PRO A 59 4.30 43.72 34.54
CA PRO A 59 3.56 43.78 33.25
C PRO A 59 3.60 45.12 32.45
N LEU A 60 2.98 45.08 31.26
CA LEU A 60 2.14 46.11 30.60
C LEU A 60 2.76 47.46 30.15
N ARG A 61 2.87 47.63 28.83
CA ARG A 61 2.34 48.80 28.11
C ARG A 61 1.81 48.37 26.74
N ARG A 62 0.52 48.62 26.51
CA ARG A 62 -0.14 48.53 25.20
C ARG A 62 0.35 49.69 24.35
N GLU A 63 0.95 49.41 23.20
CA GLU A 63 0.92 50.35 22.08
C GLU A 63 0.58 49.61 20.78
N LEU A 64 -0.33 50.25 20.06
CA LEU A 64 -0.93 49.88 18.80
C LEU A 64 0.00 50.38 17.70
N LEU A 65 0.61 49.47 16.94
CA LEU A 65 1.35 49.82 15.73
C LEU A 65 1.08 48.77 14.65
N LEU A 66 0.31 49.19 13.64
CA LEU A 66 0.23 48.55 12.33
C LEU A 66 1.67 48.46 11.78
N SER A 67 2.21 47.24 11.70
CA SER A 67 3.45 46.98 10.96
C SER A 67 3.12 46.11 9.76
N MET A 68 3.16 46.74 8.58
CA MET A 68 3.25 46.03 7.30
C MET A 68 4.60 45.31 7.25
N PHE A 69 4.59 43.99 7.44
CA PHE A 69 5.75 43.16 7.17
C PHE A 69 5.70 42.70 5.71
N SER A 70 6.43 43.42 4.86
CA SER A 70 6.97 42.87 3.63
C SER A 70 7.88 41.69 3.99
N PHE A 71 7.46 40.47 3.64
CA PHE A 71 8.35 39.32 3.65
C PHE A 71 9.37 39.50 2.52
N ALA A 72 10.54 40.02 2.87
CA ALA A 72 11.73 39.86 2.04
C ALA A 72 12.10 38.37 2.06
N THR A 73 11.86 37.69 0.94
CA THR A 73 12.32 36.31 0.72
C THR A 73 13.84 36.29 0.71
N LEU A 74 14.42 35.84 1.83
CA LEU A 74 15.83 35.50 1.91
C LEU A 74 16.04 34.21 1.09
N THR A 75 16.47 34.35 -0.16
CA THR A 75 16.88 33.24 -1.01
C THR A 75 18.12 32.59 -0.41
N THR A 76 17.89 31.64 0.48
CA THR A 76 18.94 30.74 0.95
C THR A 76 19.06 29.67 -0.11
N SER A 77 20.02 29.83 -1.03
CA SER A 77 20.39 28.82 -2.01
C SER A 77 20.90 27.58 -1.28
N LYS A 78 19.98 26.69 -0.90
CA LYS A 78 20.32 25.29 -0.62
C LYS A 78 20.56 24.65 -1.98
N SER A 79 21.83 24.42 -2.27
CA SER A 79 22.29 23.51 -3.31
C SER A 79 21.77 22.11 -3.00
N VAL A 80 20.55 21.83 -3.45
CA VAL A 80 20.05 20.46 -3.57
C VAL A 80 20.69 19.93 -4.85
N LEU A 81 21.73 19.11 -4.69
CA LEU A 81 22.11 18.13 -5.70
C LEU A 81 20.97 17.11 -5.78
N ALA A 82 19.88 17.50 -6.44
CA ALA A 82 18.89 16.58 -6.95
C ALA A 82 19.58 15.91 -8.14
N ALA A 83 20.22 14.78 -7.89
CA ALA A 83 20.44 13.80 -8.95
C ALA A 83 19.05 13.28 -9.32
N THR A 84 18.29 14.07 -10.08
CA THR A 84 17.09 13.62 -10.77
C THR A 84 17.54 12.50 -11.69
N SER A 85 17.28 11.26 -11.30
CA SER A 85 17.19 10.16 -12.25
C SER A 85 16.06 10.55 -13.20
N ASN A 86 16.42 11.20 -14.30
CA ASN A 86 15.51 11.62 -15.36
C ASN A 86 15.12 10.37 -16.16
N SER A 87 14.61 9.35 -15.47
CA SER A 87 13.96 8.21 -16.11
C SER A 87 12.79 8.80 -16.89
N GLY A 88 12.54 8.33 -18.11
CA GLY A 88 11.43 8.85 -18.92
C GLY A 88 10.05 8.71 -18.27
N ALA A 89 9.96 8.10 -17.08
CA ALA A 89 8.76 7.80 -16.31
C ALA A 89 7.82 9.01 -16.14
N GLU A 90 8.32 10.12 -15.60
CA GLU A 90 7.46 11.30 -15.36
C GLU A 90 6.95 11.92 -16.66
N LYS A 91 7.70 11.76 -17.76
CA LYS A 91 7.31 12.28 -19.09
C LYS A 91 6.20 11.48 -19.75
N VAL A 92 6.00 10.21 -19.35
CA VAL A 92 4.98 9.33 -19.93
C VAL A 92 3.58 9.96 -19.85
N LEU A 93 3.28 10.66 -18.75
CA LEU A 93 1.96 11.25 -18.51
C LEU A 93 1.88 12.76 -18.78
N GLN A 94 2.98 13.40 -19.19
CA GLN A 94 2.98 14.82 -19.59
C GLN A 94 2.33 15.01 -20.96
N GLU A 95 2.66 14.13 -21.92
CA GLU A 95 2.08 14.12 -23.28
C GLU A 95 1.69 12.69 -23.68
N PRO A 96 0.70 12.09 -22.99
CA PRO A 96 0.42 10.66 -23.09
C PRO A 96 -0.25 10.22 -24.40
N ASN A 97 -0.72 11.16 -25.22
CA ASN A 97 -1.42 10.90 -26.48
C ASN A 97 -2.55 9.86 -26.33
N TRP A 98 -3.47 10.10 -25.39
CA TRP A 98 -4.58 9.19 -25.11
C TRP A 98 -5.42 8.93 -26.37
N PRO A 99 -5.73 7.67 -26.70
CA PRO A 99 -6.77 7.34 -27.65
C PRO A 99 -8.13 7.94 -27.24
N LEU A 100 -9.04 8.12 -28.20
CA LEU A 100 -10.38 8.66 -27.88
C LEU A 100 -11.22 7.69 -27.04
N GLN A 101 -10.91 6.41 -27.11
CA GLN A 101 -11.64 5.36 -26.43
C GLN A 101 -10.64 4.47 -25.70
N TRP A 102 -11.15 3.81 -24.66
CA TRP A 102 -10.42 2.83 -23.88
C TRP A 102 -9.67 1.83 -24.76
N PRO A 103 -8.32 1.77 -24.64
CA PRO A 103 -7.48 1.06 -25.59
C PRO A 103 -7.35 -0.44 -25.27
N PHE A 104 -7.87 -0.90 -24.12
CA PHE A 104 -7.65 -2.26 -23.65
C PHE A 104 -8.81 -3.19 -24.02
N ARG A 105 -8.46 -4.41 -24.40
CA ARG A 105 -9.37 -5.51 -24.73
C ARG A 105 -9.57 -6.39 -23.49
N PRO A 106 -10.67 -7.17 -23.43
CA PRO A 106 -10.86 -8.11 -22.31
C PRO A 106 -9.68 -9.07 -22.10
N ASP A 107 -9.01 -9.48 -23.19
CA ASP A 107 -7.85 -10.39 -23.12
C ASP A 107 -6.63 -9.78 -22.42
N ASP A 108 -6.50 -8.44 -22.38
CA ASP A 108 -5.42 -7.74 -21.68
C ASP A 108 -5.49 -7.96 -20.15
N PHE A 109 -6.70 -8.23 -19.64
CA PHE A 109 -6.99 -8.44 -18.22
C PHE A 109 -7.09 -9.91 -17.81
N ARG A 110 -6.86 -10.83 -18.75
CA ARG A 110 -6.75 -12.27 -18.48
C ARG A 110 -5.47 -12.57 -17.71
N ARG A 111 -5.41 -13.74 -17.08
CA ARG A 111 -4.24 -14.19 -16.30
C ARG A 111 -3.81 -15.58 -16.74
N TYR A 112 -2.57 -15.93 -16.41
CA TYR A 112 -2.09 -17.30 -16.63
C TYR A 112 -2.85 -18.29 -15.72
N ASP A 113 -3.05 -17.92 -14.46
CA ASP A 113 -3.84 -18.65 -13.48
C ASP A 113 -5.19 -17.95 -13.20
N GLU A 114 -6.21 -18.40 -13.92
CA GLU A 114 -7.61 -17.96 -13.78
C GLU A 114 -8.37 -18.64 -12.64
N SER A 115 -7.71 -19.47 -11.82
CA SER A 115 -8.37 -20.03 -10.62
C SER A 115 -8.77 -18.91 -9.66
N PRO A 116 -9.82 -19.10 -8.83
CA PRO A 116 -10.27 -18.08 -7.89
C PRO A 116 -9.15 -17.55 -6.99
N ASP A 117 -9.12 -16.22 -6.77
CA ASP A 117 -8.07 -15.59 -5.96
C ASP A 117 -8.14 -16.02 -4.50
N SER A 118 -9.35 -16.33 -4.01
CA SER A 118 -9.54 -16.93 -2.68
C SER A 118 -8.72 -18.20 -2.44
N LEU A 119 -8.39 -18.98 -3.47
CA LEU A 119 -7.49 -20.14 -3.35
C LEU A 119 -6.03 -19.72 -3.25
N PHE A 120 -5.61 -18.71 -4.02
CA PHE A 120 -4.21 -18.24 -4.03
C PHE A 120 -3.84 -17.46 -2.76
N TYR A 121 -4.80 -16.71 -2.20
CA TYR A 121 -4.64 -15.89 -0.99
C TYR A 121 -5.18 -16.57 0.28
N SER A 122 -5.50 -17.88 0.22
CA SER A 122 -6.00 -18.64 1.38
C SER A 122 -4.98 -18.74 2.52
N SER A 123 -3.69 -18.74 2.16
CA SER A 123 -2.58 -18.84 3.11
C SER A 123 -1.92 -17.47 3.27
N PRO A 124 -1.78 -16.96 4.50
CA PRO A 124 -1.16 -15.67 4.73
C PRO A 124 0.34 -15.67 4.41
N ARG A 125 0.85 -14.52 3.99
CA ARG A 125 2.25 -14.29 3.63
C ARG A 125 2.78 -13.11 4.45
N PHE A 126 3.48 -13.42 5.54
CA PHE A 126 4.15 -12.42 6.39
C PHE A 126 5.53 -12.06 5.85
N VAL A 127 5.57 -11.60 4.61
CA VAL A 127 6.79 -11.15 3.92
C VAL A 127 6.50 -9.83 3.20
N THR A 128 7.55 -9.09 2.89
CA THR A 128 7.46 -7.95 1.99
C THR A 128 7.66 -8.43 0.55
N HIS A 129 6.97 -7.80 -0.40
CA HIS A 129 7.01 -8.19 -1.82
C HIS A 129 7.98 -7.35 -2.67
N ILE A 130 8.53 -6.30 -2.07
CA ILE A 130 9.54 -5.40 -2.60
C ILE A 130 10.69 -5.29 -1.59
N ASP A 131 11.88 -4.91 -2.06
CA ASP A 131 13.06 -4.75 -1.21
C ASP A 131 12.99 -3.53 -0.27
N ASP A 132 13.91 -3.49 0.70
CA ASP A 132 13.97 -2.46 1.73
C ASP A 132 14.16 -1.04 1.16
N ASN A 133 14.80 -0.90 -0.01
CA ASN A 133 15.05 0.40 -0.63
C ASN A 133 13.79 0.94 -1.32
N ALA A 134 13.03 0.07 -1.99
CA ALA A 134 11.71 0.40 -2.52
C ALA A 134 10.71 0.73 -1.40
N ILE A 135 10.73 -0.04 -0.31
CA ILE A 135 9.92 0.26 0.89
C ILE A 135 10.29 1.64 1.44
N LYS A 136 11.58 1.92 1.63
CA LYS A 136 12.04 3.22 2.13
C LYS A 136 11.63 4.39 1.23
N ALA A 137 11.70 4.21 -0.09
CA ALA A 137 11.22 5.20 -1.05
C ALA A 137 9.72 5.44 -0.91
N LEU A 138 8.93 4.36 -0.85
CA LEU A 138 7.48 4.44 -0.74
C LEU A 138 7.04 5.09 0.58
N THR A 139 7.65 4.70 1.70
CA THR A 139 7.39 5.31 3.00
C THR A 139 7.67 6.81 2.96
N LYS A 140 8.82 7.23 2.42
CA LYS A 140 9.16 8.65 2.27
C LYS A 140 8.16 9.39 1.37
N PHE A 141 7.72 8.76 0.28
CA PHE A 141 6.69 9.34 -0.57
C PHE A 141 5.39 9.60 0.23
N TYR A 142 4.95 8.63 1.05
CA TYR A 142 3.78 8.82 1.92
C TYR A 142 3.99 9.90 2.98
N GLU A 143 5.19 10.06 3.56
CA GLU A 143 5.51 11.19 4.44
C GLU A 143 5.29 12.55 3.77
N GLU A 144 5.56 12.64 2.47
CA GLU A 144 5.44 13.88 1.70
C GLU A 144 3.99 14.21 1.31
N VAL A 145 3.17 13.19 1.01
CA VAL A 145 1.84 13.40 0.40
C VAL A 145 0.66 13.16 1.35
N PHE A 146 0.86 12.47 2.47
CA PHE A 146 -0.23 12.23 3.41
C PHE A 146 -0.63 13.52 4.16
N PRO A 147 -1.92 13.68 4.50
CA PRO A 147 -2.33 14.68 5.47
C PRO A 147 -1.56 14.53 6.80
N PRO A 148 -1.41 15.60 7.58
CA PRO A 148 -0.68 15.56 8.85
C PRO A 148 -1.13 14.41 9.77
N SER A 149 -0.18 13.66 10.32
CA SER A 149 -0.45 12.60 11.30
C SER A 149 -1.18 13.14 12.53
N GLY A 150 -2.04 12.32 13.13
CA GLY A 150 -2.87 12.68 14.29
C GLY A 150 -4.13 13.49 13.94
N SER A 151 -4.48 13.59 12.66
CA SER A 151 -5.68 14.30 12.21
C SER A 151 -6.92 13.42 12.35
N ASP A 152 -7.81 13.74 13.29
CA ASP A 152 -9.03 12.96 13.58
C ASP A 152 -10.09 13.00 12.48
N ASN A 153 -9.98 13.92 11.52
CA ASN A 153 -10.92 14.11 10.42
C ASN A 153 -10.43 13.54 9.07
N VAL A 154 -9.28 12.88 9.06
CA VAL A 154 -8.69 12.26 7.87
C VAL A 154 -9.06 10.77 7.84
N ALA A 155 -9.50 10.32 6.67
CA ALA A 155 -9.78 8.92 6.39
C ALA A 155 -8.94 8.43 5.20
N ILE A 156 -8.21 7.33 5.41
CA ILE A 156 -7.39 6.66 4.38
C ILE A 156 -7.97 5.27 4.10
N LEU A 157 -8.07 4.90 2.83
CA LEU A 157 -8.35 3.55 2.39
C LEU A 157 -7.08 2.92 1.81
N ASP A 158 -6.58 1.88 2.48
CA ASP A 158 -5.53 1.01 1.97
C ASP A 158 -6.15 -0.12 1.14
N LEU A 159 -6.13 0.04 -0.17
CA LEU A 159 -6.77 -0.84 -1.13
C LEU A 159 -5.83 -1.98 -1.55
N CYS A 160 -6.34 -3.21 -1.56
CA CYS A 160 -5.55 -4.43 -1.69
C CYS A 160 -4.51 -4.58 -0.56
N SER A 161 -4.89 -4.20 0.67
CA SER A 161 -4.04 -4.21 1.84
C SER A 161 -3.68 -5.64 2.29
N SER A 162 -2.60 -5.72 3.08
CA SER A 162 -2.07 -6.93 3.69
C SER A 162 -1.65 -6.63 5.14
N TRP A 163 -0.65 -7.33 5.66
CA TRP A 163 -0.14 -7.20 7.03
C TRP A 163 0.72 -5.95 7.26
N ILE A 164 1.08 -5.22 6.21
CA ILE A 164 1.87 -3.99 6.26
C ILE A 164 1.46 -3.04 5.13
N SER A 165 1.25 -1.76 5.44
CA SER A 165 0.88 -0.71 4.47
C SER A 165 2.05 0.15 3.96
N HIS A 166 3.24 -0.04 4.53
CA HIS A 166 4.44 0.79 4.27
C HIS A 166 4.32 2.27 4.61
N TYR A 167 3.31 2.64 5.41
CA TYR A 167 3.12 4.00 5.90
C TYR A 167 4.26 4.41 6.86
N PRO A 168 4.45 5.73 7.07
CA PRO A 168 5.45 6.23 8.01
C PRO A 168 5.24 5.66 9.41
N GLU A 169 6.34 5.35 10.11
CA GLU A 169 6.26 4.79 11.45
C GLU A 169 5.52 5.74 12.40
N GLY A 170 4.50 5.23 13.08
CA GLY A 170 3.67 6.04 14.00
C GLY A 170 2.67 6.97 13.31
N TYR A 171 2.47 6.86 11.99
CA TYR A 171 1.40 7.58 11.31
C TYR A 171 0.03 7.18 11.89
N THR A 172 -0.81 8.17 12.16
CA THR A 172 -2.19 7.97 12.62
C THR A 172 -3.12 8.94 11.91
N ALA A 173 -4.36 8.52 11.68
CA ALA A 173 -5.45 9.34 11.17
C ALA A 173 -6.75 8.92 11.86
N GLY A 174 -7.80 9.72 11.73
CA GLY A 174 -9.12 9.41 12.28
C GLY A 174 -9.66 8.06 11.83
N ARG A 175 -9.33 7.64 10.60
CA ARG A 175 -9.62 6.30 10.08
C ARG A 175 -8.56 5.84 9.09
N ILE A 176 -8.12 4.59 9.21
CA ILE A 176 -7.29 3.89 8.21
C ILE A 176 -7.93 2.53 7.96
N SER A 177 -8.72 2.42 6.90
CA SER A 177 -9.41 1.19 6.54
C SER A 177 -8.58 0.37 5.57
N GLY A 178 -8.32 -0.91 5.87
CA GLY A 178 -7.72 -1.83 4.91
C GLY A 178 -8.76 -2.67 4.20
N LEU A 179 -8.67 -2.81 2.88
CA LEU A 179 -9.45 -3.79 2.12
C LEU A 179 -8.50 -4.75 1.43
N GLY A 180 -8.57 -6.04 1.78
CA GLY A 180 -7.68 -7.08 1.23
C GLY A 180 -8.35 -8.45 1.23
N MET A 181 -7.61 -9.49 0.82
CA MET A 181 -8.19 -10.84 0.64
C MET A 181 -7.86 -11.83 1.75
N ASN A 182 -6.87 -11.53 2.61
CA ASN A 182 -6.46 -12.43 3.68
C ASN A 182 -6.73 -11.79 5.05
N ARG A 183 -7.59 -12.42 5.87
CA ARG A 183 -8.00 -11.89 7.18
C ARG A 183 -6.81 -11.82 8.15
N GLU A 184 -6.01 -12.88 8.19
CA GLU A 184 -4.89 -13.02 9.12
C GLU A 184 -3.77 -12.01 8.85
N GLU A 185 -3.65 -11.54 7.61
CA GLU A 185 -2.80 -10.43 7.22
C GLU A 185 -3.37 -9.10 7.72
N LEU A 186 -4.62 -8.78 7.38
CA LEU A 186 -5.28 -7.54 7.78
C LEU A 186 -5.32 -7.35 9.30
N GLU A 187 -5.61 -8.41 10.07
CA GLU A 187 -5.60 -8.37 11.54
C GLU A 187 -4.23 -8.06 12.15
N ARG A 188 -3.14 -8.36 11.43
CA ARG A 188 -1.77 -8.08 11.89
C ARG A 188 -1.27 -6.70 11.48
N ASN A 189 -1.97 -6.01 10.59
CA ASN A 189 -1.56 -4.70 10.12
C ASN A 189 -1.80 -3.64 11.19
N ARG A 190 -0.71 -3.13 11.74
CA ARG A 190 -0.73 -2.17 12.86
C ARG A 190 -1.19 -0.76 12.48
N MET A 191 -1.27 -0.46 11.18
CA MET A 191 -1.74 0.84 10.70
C MET A 191 -3.27 0.92 10.64
N LEU A 192 -3.96 -0.22 10.54
CA LEU A 192 -5.39 -0.24 10.27
C LEU A 192 -6.23 0.02 11.53
N THR A 193 -7.24 0.85 11.41
CA THR A 193 -8.29 1.06 12.43
C THR A 193 -9.44 0.06 12.27
N ASP A 194 -9.71 -0.34 11.02
CA ASP A 194 -10.69 -1.34 10.63
C ASP A 194 -10.27 -1.99 9.31
N TYR A 195 -10.90 -3.12 8.97
CA TYR A 195 -10.62 -3.79 7.71
C TYR A 195 -11.83 -4.52 7.13
N VAL A 196 -11.77 -4.77 5.82
CA VAL A 196 -12.74 -5.56 5.05
C VAL A 196 -12.01 -6.66 4.28
N VAL A 197 -12.50 -7.90 4.41
CA VAL A 197 -12.02 -9.03 3.59
C VAL A 197 -12.89 -9.11 2.35
N LYS A 198 -12.34 -8.80 1.17
CA LYS A 198 -13.07 -8.82 -0.10
C LYS A 198 -12.14 -9.06 -1.28
N ASP A 199 -12.64 -9.84 -2.25
CA ASP A 199 -12.01 -10.03 -3.55
C ASP A 199 -12.64 -9.04 -4.56
N LEU A 200 -11.84 -8.07 -5.01
CA LEU A 200 -12.28 -7.05 -5.97
C LEU A 200 -12.37 -7.56 -7.41
N ASN A 201 -11.72 -8.69 -7.72
CA ASN A 201 -11.82 -9.31 -9.03
C ASN A 201 -13.14 -10.06 -9.19
N ASP A 202 -13.69 -10.62 -8.10
CA ASP A 202 -15.04 -11.18 -8.06
C ASP A 202 -16.12 -10.07 -8.04
N ASP A 203 -16.03 -9.16 -7.06
CA ASP A 203 -16.95 -8.04 -6.90
C ASP A 203 -16.19 -6.72 -6.70
N PRO A 204 -16.13 -5.84 -7.73
CA PRO A 204 -15.34 -4.60 -7.67
C PRO A 204 -15.98 -3.51 -6.81
N SER A 205 -17.19 -3.72 -6.26
CA SER A 205 -17.86 -2.71 -5.43
C SER A 205 -17.12 -2.49 -4.11
N LEU A 206 -16.91 -1.22 -3.75
CA LEU A 206 -16.33 -0.85 -2.47
C LEU A 206 -17.45 -0.68 -1.43
N PRO A 207 -17.42 -1.39 -0.29
CA PRO A 207 -18.49 -1.35 0.72
C PRO A 207 -18.36 -0.13 1.64
N PHE A 208 -18.18 1.04 1.04
CA PHE A 208 -18.06 2.33 1.71
C PHE A 208 -19.00 3.34 1.06
N ASP A 209 -19.43 4.32 1.84
CA ASP A 209 -20.27 5.42 1.36
C ASP A 209 -19.51 6.32 0.38
N ASP A 210 -20.26 7.07 -0.42
CA ASP A 210 -19.69 8.07 -1.31
C ASP A 210 -18.93 9.13 -0.50
N ASN A 211 -17.80 9.62 -1.04
CA ASN A 211 -17.02 10.71 -0.43
C ASN A 211 -16.58 10.44 1.02
N SER A 212 -16.18 9.20 1.35
CA SER A 212 -15.77 8.80 2.69
C SER A 212 -14.27 8.93 2.96
N PHE A 213 -13.41 8.95 1.93
CA PHE A 213 -11.95 8.93 2.09
C PHE A 213 -11.26 10.17 1.50
N ASP A 214 -10.23 10.65 2.18
CA ASP A 214 -9.35 11.72 1.71
C ASP A 214 -8.21 11.16 0.84
N VAL A 215 -7.75 9.94 1.16
CA VAL A 215 -6.65 9.27 0.47
C VAL A 215 -7.00 7.81 0.20
N ILE A 216 -6.68 7.33 -1.00
CA ILE A 216 -6.62 5.90 -1.32
C ILE A 216 -5.16 5.53 -1.64
N THR A 217 -4.64 4.46 -1.04
CA THR A 217 -3.38 3.84 -1.46
C THR A 217 -3.63 2.48 -2.07
N ASN A 218 -2.83 2.09 -3.06
CA ASN A 218 -2.73 0.72 -3.53
C ASN A 218 -1.25 0.44 -3.72
N ALA A 219 -0.66 -0.35 -2.80
CA ALA A 219 0.74 -0.69 -2.86
C ALA A 219 0.91 -2.06 -3.53
N VAL A 220 1.68 -2.06 -4.62
CA VAL A 220 2.16 -3.24 -5.36
C VAL A 220 1.06 -4.26 -5.69
N SER A 221 -0.12 -3.76 -6.06
CA SER A 221 -1.30 -4.61 -6.28
C SER A 221 -2.16 -4.26 -7.51
N VAL A 222 -1.94 -3.12 -8.15
CA VAL A 222 -2.74 -2.67 -9.31
C VAL A 222 -2.62 -3.62 -10.51
N ASP A 223 -1.49 -4.32 -10.59
CA ASP A 223 -1.12 -5.32 -11.59
C ASP A 223 -1.96 -6.61 -11.54
N TYR A 224 -2.73 -6.81 -10.47
CA TYR A 224 -3.61 -7.98 -10.32
C TYR A 224 -5.09 -7.69 -10.59
N LEU A 225 -5.46 -6.43 -10.85
CA LEU A 225 -6.85 -6.04 -11.08
C LEU A 225 -7.31 -6.46 -12.48
N THR A 226 -8.22 -7.44 -12.53
CA THR A 226 -8.87 -7.92 -13.76
C THR A 226 -10.04 -7.04 -14.21
N ARG A 227 -10.51 -6.14 -13.33
CA ARG A 227 -11.64 -5.22 -13.56
C ARG A 227 -11.28 -3.77 -13.18
N PRO A 228 -10.16 -3.21 -13.70
CA PRO A 228 -9.63 -1.94 -13.21
C PRO A 228 -10.59 -0.77 -13.47
N ARG A 229 -11.35 -0.79 -14.57
CA ARG A 229 -12.32 0.26 -14.87
C ARG A 229 -13.38 0.37 -13.77
N GLU A 230 -13.94 -0.76 -13.33
CA GLU A 230 -14.96 -0.77 -12.27
C GLU A 230 -14.37 -0.38 -10.91
N VAL A 231 -13.18 -0.90 -10.58
CA VAL A 231 -12.51 -0.56 -9.32
C VAL A 231 -12.16 0.92 -9.25
N PHE A 232 -11.64 1.52 -10.33
CA PHE A 232 -11.31 2.95 -10.35
C PHE A 232 -12.55 3.84 -10.29
N LYS A 233 -13.68 3.40 -10.89
CA LYS A 233 -14.97 4.09 -10.72
C LYS A 233 -15.42 4.08 -9.25
N GLU A 234 -15.26 2.97 -8.55
CA GLU A 234 -15.58 2.89 -7.13
C GLU A 234 -14.60 3.69 -6.26
N MET A 235 -13.31 3.69 -6.59
CA MET A 235 -12.33 4.56 -5.94
C MET A 235 -12.72 6.03 -6.08
N HIS A 236 -13.13 6.47 -7.28
CA HIS A 236 -13.64 7.82 -7.49
C HIS A 236 -14.88 8.11 -6.64
N ARG A 237 -15.83 7.17 -6.58
CA ARG A 237 -17.06 7.30 -5.80
C ARG A 237 -16.77 7.54 -4.31
N VAL A 238 -15.90 6.73 -3.71
CA VAL A 238 -15.60 6.78 -2.28
C VAL A 238 -14.60 7.88 -1.89
N LEU A 239 -13.83 8.43 -2.85
CA LEU A 239 -13.00 9.61 -2.61
C LEU A 239 -13.86 10.86 -2.37
N LYS A 240 -13.48 11.68 -1.40
CA LYS A 240 -14.00 13.04 -1.22
C LYS A 240 -13.56 13.93 -2.38
N PRO A 241 -14.32 14.99 -2.74
CA PRO A 241 -13.84 16.00 -3.68
C PRO A 241 -12.50 16.58 -3.19
N GLY A 242 -11.49 16.62 -4.06
CA GLY A 242 -10.12 17.00 -3.72
C GLY A 242 -9.26 15.88 -3.12
N GLY A 243 -9.84 14.73 -2.76
CA GLY A 243 -9.10 13.55 -2.29
C GLY A 243 -8.30 12.88 -3.40
N ALA A 244 -7.24 12.16 -3.05
CA ALA A 244 -6.28 11.60 -4.00
C ALA A 244 -6.12 10.09 -3.89
N ALA A 245 -5.86 9.43 -5.03
CA ALA A 245 -5.54 8.02 -5.08
C ALA A 245 -4.10 7.81 -5.60
N PHE A 246 -3.32 6.99 -4.91
CA PHE A 246 -1.92 6.70 -5.21
C PHE A 246 -1.73 5.22 -5.50
N MET A 247 -1.51 4.88 -6.77
CA MET A 247 -1.20 3.52 -7.23
C MET A 247 0.32 3.38 -7.31
N SER A 248 0.91 2.67 -6.37
CA SER A 248 2.35 2.47 -6.30
C SER A 248 2.69 1.05 -6.73
N PHE A 249 3.67 0.89 -7.61
CA PHE A 249 4.04 -0.42 -8.16
C PHE A 249 5.53 -0.52 -8.49
N SER A 250 5.95 -1.77 -8.62
CA SER A 250 7.32 -2.18 -8.97
C SER A 250 7.26 -3.20 -10.10
N ASN A 251 8.41 -3.68 -10.57
CA ASN A 251 8.51 -4.79 -11.51
C ASN A 251 8.36 -6.18 -10.83
N ARG A 252 8.15 -6.18 -9.52
CA ARG A 252 7.91 -7.38 -8.70
C ARG A 252 6.42 -7.72 -8.72
N CYS A 253 6.10 -8.92 -9.19
CA CYS A 253 4.74 -9.44 -9.15
C CYS A 253 4.72 -10.97 -8.98
N PHE A 254 3.53 -11.53 -8.75
CA PHE A 254 3.25 -12.96 -8.94
C PHE A 254 2.90 -13.21 -10.41
N PRO A 255 3.81 -13.75 -11.25
CA PRO A 255 3.62 -13.75 -12.70
C PRO A 255 2.40 -14.55 -13.16
N THR A 256 1.98 -15.55 -12.38
CA THR A 256 0.78 -16.35 -12.71
C THR A 256 -0.52 -15.58 -12.47
N LYS A 257 -0.50 -14.58 -11.58
CA LYS A 257 -1.67 -13.79 -11.17
C LYS A 257 -1.69 -12.37 -11.72
N ALA A 258 -0.57 -11.86 -12.24
CA ALA A 258 -0.56 -10.58 -12.94
C ALA A 258 -1.41 -10.65 -14.22
N ILE A 259 -2.06 -9.55 -14.57
CA ILE A 259 -2.82 -9.45 -15.82
C ILE A 259 -1.90 -9.54 -17.04
N SER A 260 -2.45 -10.03 -18.16
CA SER A 260 -1.69 -10.36 -19.36
C SER A 260 -0.95 -9.15 -19.93
N ILE A 261 -1.59 -7.98 -19.94
CA ILE A 261 -0.92 -6.75 -20.41
C ILE A 261 0.26 -6.38 -19.54
N TRP A 262 0.17 -6.55 -18.22
CA TRP A 262 1.28 -6.27 -17.31
C TRP A 262 2.48 -7.16 -17.61
N SER A 263 2.23 -8.45 -17.86
CA SER A 263 3.28 -9.42 -18.20
C SER A 263 3.87 -9.21 -19.60
N ALA A 264 3.16 -8.52 -20.48
CA ALA A 264 3.55 -8.29 -21.88
C ALA A 264 4.30 -6.96 -22.11
N THR A 265 4.35 -6.07 -21.11
CA THR A 265 4.88 -4.70 -21.25
C THR A 265 5.91 -4.36 -20.17
N GLY A 266 6.61 -3.23 -20.33
CA GLY A 266 7.62 -2.76 -19.37
C GLY A 266 7.14 -1.63 -18.46
N ASP A 267 8.00 -1.20 -17.55
CA ASP A 267 7.68 -0.21 -16.50
C ASP A 267 7.10 1.12 -17.04
N LEU A 268 7.61 1.62 -18.17
CA LEU A 268 7.09 2.85 -18.79
C LEU A 268 5.68 2.64 -19.35
N ASP A 269 5.40 1.47 -19.91
CA ASP A 269 4.06 1.11 -20.37
C ASP A 269 3.11 0.96 -19.19
N HIS A 270 3.57 0.38 -18.07
CA HIS A 270 2.78 0.25 -16.85
C HIS A 270 2.33 1.61 -16.29
N ILE A 271 3.20 2.61 -16.32
CA ILE A 271 2.84 4.00 -15.99
C ILE A 271 1.70 4.50 -16.88
N TRP A 272 1.82 4.30 -18.19
CA TRP A 272 0.79 4.70 -19.15
C TRP A 272 -0.52 3.92 -18.98
N ILE A 273 -0.43 2.62 -18.68
CA ILE A 273 -1.57 1.72 -18.45
C ILE A 273 -2.34 2.17 -17.21
N VAL A 274 -1.66 2.38 -16.09
CA VAL A 274 -2.30 2.84 -14.84
C VAL A 274 -2.83 4.27 -15.01
N GLY A 275 -2.09 5.14 -15.71
CA GLY A 275 -2.57 6.48 -16.08
C GLY A 275 -3.86 6.42 -16.90
N SER A 276 -3.98 5.46 -17.82
CA SER A 276 -5.22 5.24 -18.59
C SER A 276 -6.40 4.89 -17.69
N TYR A 277 -6.20 4.10 -16.63
CA TYR A 277 -7.29 3.74 -15.70
C TYR A 277 -7.89 4.98 -15.02
N PHE A 278 -7.05 5.93 -14.62
CA PHE A 278 -7.50 7.24 -14.14
C PHE A 278 -8.15 8.07 -15.25
N HIS A 279 -7.47 8.22 -16.39
CA HIS A 279 -7.92 9.08 -17.49
C HIS A 279 -9.32 8.71 -18.00
N TYR A 280 -9.61 7.43 -18.17
CA TYR A 280 -10.91 6.95 -18.66
C TYR A 280 -11.95 6.77 -17.54
N THR A 281 -11.66 7.20 -16.32
CA THR A 281 -12.62 7.28 -15.22
C THR A 281 -13.04 8.74 -15.03
N PRO A 282 -14.26 9.13 -15.46
CA PRO A 282 -14.68 10.53 -15.42
C PRO A 282 -14.61 11.14 -14.01
N GLY A 283 -14.09 12.37 -13.92
CA GLY A 283 -14.04 13.16 -12.70
C GLY A 283 -12.76 13.04 -11.88
N PHE A 284 -11.77 12.25 -12.31
CA PHE A 284 -10.39 12.43 -11.86
C PHE A 284 -9.72 13.60 -12.60
N THR A 285 -8.73 14.23 -11.97
CA THR A 285 -7.78 15.13 -12.64
C THR A 285 -6.93 14.36 -13.64
N ALA A 286 -6.18 15.09 -14.48
CA ALA A 286 -5.16 14.46 -15.32
C ALA A 286 -4.20 13.64 -14.42
N PRO A 287 -3.90 12.38 -14.79
CA PRO A 287 -3.02 11.54 -13.98
C PRO A 287 -1.58 12.01 -14.10
N GLU A 288 -0.86 11.92 -12.99
CA GLU A 288 0.56 12.24 -12.89
C GLU A 288 1.36 11.03 -12.43
N CYS A 289 2.66 11.06 -12.66
CA CYS A 289 3.58 10.00 -12.25
C CYS A 289 4.78 10.60 -11.53
N ARG A 290 5.24 9.91 -10.48
CA ARG A 290 6.55 10.13 -9.85
C ARG A 290 7.36 8.84 -9.87
N ASP A 291 8.60 8.92 -10.34
CA ASP A 291 9.60 7.87 -10.12
C ASP A 291 10.25 8.12 -8.76
N ILE A 292 9.98 7.23 -7.80
CA ILE A 292 10.51 7.33 -6.45
C ILE A 292 11.67 6.34 -6.21
N THR A 293 12.13 5.66 -7.26
CA THR A 293 13.25 4.71 -7.18
C THR A 293 14.49 5.38 -6.58
N LEU A 294 15.05 4.78 -5.52
CA LEU A 294 16.29 5.32 -4.93
C LEU A 294 17.44 5.20 -5.94
N PRO A 295 18.19 6.29 -6.20
CA PRO A 295 19.30 6.25 -7.14
C PRO A 295 20.37 5.27 -6.66
N LYS A 296 21.00 4.57 -7.61
CA LYS A 296 22.21 3.78 -7.33
C LYS A 296 23.31 4.72 -6.86
N GLY A 297 23.84 4.51 -5.67
CA GLY A 297 24.95 5.29 -5.15
C GLY A 297 26.27 4.90 -5.79
N PHE A 298 27.24 5.81 -5.69
CA PHE A 298 28.50 5.78 -6.43
C PHE A 298 29.38 4.54 -6.17
N PHE A 299 29.19 3.85 -5.03
CA PHE A 299 29.95 2.64 -4.66
C PHE A 299 29.09 1.37 -4.68
N GLY A 300 27.96 1.36 -5.42
CA GLY A 300 27.07 0.20 -5.50
C GLY A 300 26.14 0.02 -4.29
N GLY A 301 26.17 0.93 -3.32
CA GLY A 301 25.13 1.08 -2.30
C GLY A 301 24.02 2.01 -2.79
N GLY A 302 22.74 1.69 -2.56
CA GLY A 302 21.60 2.34 -3.21
C GLY A 302 21.15 1.63 -4.49
N GLY A 303 20.01 2.04 -5.04
CA GLY A 303 19.25 1.22 -5.98
C GLY A 303 18.33 0.23 -5.26
N GLY A 304 17.61 -0.57 -6.01
CA GLY A 304 16.65 -1.54 -5.49
C GLY A 304 15.65 -1.89 -6.57
N ASP A 305 14.59 -2.57 -6.17
CA ASP A 305 13.40 -2.69 -6.98
C ASP A 305 12.95 -1.29 -7.44
N PRO A 306 12.63 -1.11 -8.74
CA PRO A 306 12.09 0.17 -9.21
C PRO A 306 10.77 0.45 -8.53
N MET A 307 10.45 1.71 -8.31
CA MET A 307 9.23 2.10 -7.61
C MET A 307 8.62 3.35 -8.23
N TYR A 308 7.42 3.20 -8.76
CA TYR A 308 6.67 4.26 -9.42
C TYR A 308 5.37 4.52 -8.68
N VAL A 309 4.90 5.76 -8.70
CA VAL A 309 3.57 6.12 -8.19
C VAL A 309 2.82 6.88 -9.27
N VAL A 310 1.72 6.31 -9.75
CA VAL A 310 0.75 7.00 -10.60
C VAL A 310 -0.42 7.44 -9.74
N TYR A 311 -0.81 8.70 -9.86
CA TYR A 311 -1.85 9.28 -9.01
C TYR A 311 -2.71 10.29 -9.73
N ALA A 312 -3.92 10.49 -9.22
CA ALA A 312 -4.84 11.55 -9.61
C ALA A 312 -5.74 11.90 -8.42
N SER A 313 -6.32 13.10 -8.46
CA SER A 313 -7.28 13.56 -7.47
C SER A 313 -8.69 13.55 -8.03
N LYS A 314 -9.68 13.33 -7.17
CA LYS A 314 -11.08 13.60 -7.51
C LYS A 314 -11.24 15.11 -7.66
N ALA A 315 -11.72 15.57 -8.81
CA ALA A 315 -11.93 17.00 -9.05
C ALA A 315 -12.87 17.60 -7.99
N SER A 316 -12.51 18.77 -7.45
CA SER A 316 -13.31 19.48 -6.46
C SER A 316 -14.59 20.11 -7.05
N GLU A 317 -14.57 20.37 -8.36
CA GLU A 317 -15.70 20.88 -9.15
C GLU A 317 -15.98 19.92 -10.32
N PRO A 318 -17.22 19.88 -10.84
CA PRO A 318 -17.51 19.12 -12.06
C PRO A 318 -16.61 19.61 -13.20
N VAL A 319 -15.84 18.70 -13.80
CA VAL A 319 -15.14 18.99 -15.06
C VAL A 319 -16.21 18.98 -16.14
N ASP A 320 -16.59 20.16 -16.64
CA ASP A 320 -17.45 20.26 -17.83
C ASP A 320 -16.76 19.51 -18.99
N MET A 321 -17.40 18.43 -19.46
CA MET A 321 -16.97 17.65 -20.63
C MET A 321 -17.69 18.09 -21.89
#